data_AF-A0A9E4V5D5-F1
#
_entry.id   AF-A0A9E4V5D5-F1
#
_cell.length_a   1.000
_cell.length_b   1.000
_cell.length_c   1.000
_cell.angle_alpha   90.00
_cell.angle_beta   90.00
_cell.angle_gamma   90.00
#
_symmetry.space_group_name_H-M   'P 1'
#
loop_
_entity.id
_entity.type
_entity.pdbx_description
1 polymer ?
#
loop_
_entity_poly.entity_id
_entity_poly.type
_entity_poly.pdbx_seq_one_letter_code
_entity_poly.pdbx_strand_id
1 'polypeptide(L)'
;MWFPNAEVAVNPVLLLLLGVMVGTLSGFFGVGGGFLITGGLLVFGVPPVFAVGTGLALIMGSSIINTLKHRHLGNVDFRLGMLLLIGTIPGVFLAEQTNSALEEAGIVGPVIRYVYILFLGVVGGFIIFDYLR
;
A
#
# COMPACT_ATOMS: atom_id res chain seq x y z
N MET A 1 -21.39 0.35 5.51
CA MET A 1 -21.06 -1.08 5.53
C MET A 1 -20.27 -1.32 6.79
N TRP A 2 -20.76 -2.22 7.63
CA TRP A 2 -20.12 -2.59 8.88
C TRP A 2 -18.98 -3.56 8.59
N PHE A 3 -17.77 -3.27 9.05
CA PHE A 3 -16.65 -4.20 9.00
C PHE A 3 -16.51 -4.88 10.36
N PRO A 4 -16.96 -6.15 10.51
CA PRO A 4 -16.92 -6.85 11.79
C PRO A 4 -15.49 -6.99 12.34
N ASN A 5 -14.52 -7.14 11.44
CA ASN A 5 -13.12 -7.39 11.80
C ASN A 5 -12.36 -6.11 12.17
N ALA A 6 -12.89 -4.94 11.80
CA ALA A 6 -12.24 -3.64 12.00
C ALA A 6 -13.04 -2.71 12.92
N GLU A 7 -14.21 -3.14 13.41
CA GLU A 7 -15.16 -2.38 14.25
C GLU A 7 -15.50 -0.97 13.72
N VAL A 8 -15.42 -0.78 12.40
CA VAL A 8 -15.63 0.52 11.76
C VAL A 8 -16.77 0.43 10.75
N ALA A 9 -17.64 1.43 10.78
CA ALA A 9 -18.69 1.62 9.80
C ALA A 9 -18.24 2.64 8.75
N VAL A 10 -17.95 2.18 7.53
CA VAL A 10 -17.58 3.08 6.41
C VAL A 10 -18.72 3.11 5.39
N ASN A 11 -19.02 4.28 4.81
CA ASN A 11 -20.02 4.40 3.76
C ASN A 11 -19.58 3.63 2.50
N PRO A 12 -20.39 2.68 1.97
CA PRO A 12 -20.03 1.92 0.77
C PRO A 12 -19.81 2.80 -0.47
N VAL A 13 -20.51 3.93 -0.58
CA VAL A 13 -20.33 4.89 -1.68
C VAL A 13 -18.94 5.54 -1.64
N LEU A 14 -18.45 5.87 -0.44
CA LEU A 14 -17.11 6.44 -0.25
C LEU A 14 -16.01 5.43 -0.60
N LEU A 15 -16.18 4.16 -0.23
CA LEU A 15 -15.24 3.10 -0.59
C LEU A 15 -15.21 2.87 -2.10
N LEU A 16 -16.36 2.93 -2.77
CA LEU A 16 -16.45 2.79 -4.21
C LEU A 16 -15.75 3.95 -4.93
N LEU A 17 -15.99 5.19 -4.49
CA LEU A 17 -15.29 6.38 -5.00
C LEU A 17 -13.78 6.30 -4.78
N LEU A 18 -13.35 5.89 -3.59
CA LEU A 18 -11.93 5.68 -3.27
C LEU A 18 -11.33 4.63 -4.21
N GLY A 19 -12.00 3.49 -4.39
CA GLY A 19 -11.56 2.43 -5.28
C GLY A 19 -11.43 2.87 -6.73
N VAL A 20 -12.40 3.62 -7.25
CA VAL A 20 -12.35 4.16 -8.62
C VAL A 20 -11.22 5.18 -8.78
N MET A 21 -11.07 6.13 -7.85
CA MET A 21 -9.99 7.12 -7.90
C MET A 21 -8.62 6.45 -7.81
N VAL A 22 -8.40 5.62 -6.80
CA VAL A 22 -7.11 4.95 -6.60
C VAL A 22 -6.80 3.99 -7.74
N GLY A 23 -7.78 3.23 -8.22
CA GLY A 23 -7.59 2.32 -9.35
C GLY A 23 -7.22 3.06 -10.64
N THR A 24 -7.89 4.18 -10.91
CA THR A 24 -7.61 5.01 -12.10
C THR A 24 -6.21 5.63 -12.01
N LEU A 25 -5.88 6.27 -10.89
CA LEU A 25 -4.56 6.88 -10.66
C LEU A 25 -3.45 5.82 -10.70
N SER A 26 -3.66 4.68 -10.04
CA SER A 26 -2.71 3.56 -10.05
C SER A 26 -2.51 2.98 -11.46
N GLY A 27 -3.56 2.95 -12.28
CA GLY A 27 -3.48 2.54 -13.67
C GLY A 27 -2.65 3.51 -14.53
N PHE A 28 -2.77 4.82 -14.29
CA PHE A 28 -1.99 5.84 -14.98
C PHE A 28 -0.51 5.84 -14.57
N PHE A 29 -0.22 5.81 -13.27
CA PHE A 29 1.15 5.88 -12.77
C PHE A 29 1.88 4.53 -12.84
N GLY A 30 1.17 3.41 -12.88
CA GLY A 30 1.77 2.07 -12.86
C GLY A 30 2.43 1.68 -11.53
N VAL A 31 2.40 2.54 -10.50
CA VAL A 31 3.09 2.38 -9.21
C VAL A 31 2.34 1.47 -8.22
N GLY A 32 1.15 0.96 -8.58
CA GLY A 32 0.46 -0.06 -7.79
C GLY A 32 -0.38 0.46 -6.61
N GLY A 33 -0.66 1.76 -6.50
CA GLY A 33 -1.80 2.35 -5.77
C GLY A 33 -1.91 2.12 -4.25
N GLY A 34 -1.09 1.24 -3.67
CA GLY A 34 -1.25 0.75 -2.30
C GLY A 34 -1.09 1.83 -1.25
N PHE A 35 -0.23 2.82 -1.49
CA PHE A 35 -0.06 3.94 -0.58
C PHE A 35 -1.25 4.94 -0.61
N LEU A 36 -2.00 4.98 -1.71
CA LEU A 36 -3.20 5.82 -1.79
C LEU A 36 -4.39 5.15 -1.11
N ILE A 37 -4.61 3.84 -1.34
CA ILE A 37 -5.70 3.12 -0.70
C ILE A 37 -5.47 2.99 0.81
N THR A 38 -4.25 2.66 1.24
CA THR A 38 -3.93 2.52 2.67
C THR A 38 -4.09 3.85 3.39
N GLY A 39 -3.62 4.96 2.78
CA GLY A 39 -3.82 6.30 3.32
C GLY A 39 -5.29 6.71 3.39
N GLY A 40 -6.06 6.44 2.33
CA GLY A 40 -7.49 6.73 2.31
C GLY A 40 -8.27 5.95 3.37
N LEU A 41 -7.95 4.66 3.56
CA LEU A 41 -8.56 3.83 4.60
C LEU A 41 -8.23 4.33 6.01
N LEU A 42 -6.99 4.77 6.24
CA LEU A 42 -6.57 5.40 7.50
C LEU A 42 -7.36 6.68 7.80
N VAL A 43 -7.60 7.51 6.79
CA VAL A 43 -8.43 8.74 6.92
C VAL A 43 -9.88 8.40 7.26
N PHE A 44 -10.40 7.28 6.74
CA PHE A 44 -11.74 6.78 7.05
C PHE A 44 -11.83 6.01 8.38
N GLY A 45 -10.77 6.00 9.19
CA GLY A 45 -10.77 5.43 10.53
C GLY A 45 -10.55 3.92 10.58
N VAL A 46 -10.20 3.28 9.46
CA VAL A 46 -9.85 1.85 9.45
C VAL A 46 -8.55 1.64 10.23
N PRO A 47 -8.46 0.63 11.12
CA PRO A 47 -7.26 0.40 11.89
C PRO A 47 -6.04 0.13 10.98
N PRO A 48 -4.83 0.64 11.34
CA PRO A 48 -3.67 0.62 10.46
C PRO A 48 -3.26 -0.77 9.95
N VAL A 49 -3.37 -1.79 10.79
CA VAL A 49 -3.03 -3.18 10.44
C VAL A 49 -3.89 -3.67 9.26
N PHE A 50 -5.19 -3.44 9.32
CA PHE A 50 -6.12 -3.83 8.23
C PHE A 50 -5.94 -2.97 6.99
N ALA A 51 -5.68 -1.68 7.16
CA ALA A 51 -5.46 -0.76 6.04
C ALA A 51 -4.22 -1.18 5.22
N VAL A 52 -3.10 -1.47 5.89
CA VAL A 52 -1.85 -1.90 5.22
C VAL A 52 -2.03 -3.24 4.53
N GLY A 53 -2.66 -4.22 5.20
CA GLY A 53 -2.94 -5.53 4.59
C GLY A 53 -3.80 -5.43 3.32
N THR A 54 -4.83 -4.58 3.36
CA THR A 54 -5.70 -4.33 2.20
C THR A 54 -4.91 -3.68 1.04
N GLY A 55 -4.02 -2.73 1.35
CA GLY A 55 -3.15 -2.10 0.36
C GLY A 55 -2.20 -3.10 -0.31
N LEU A 56 -1.61 -4.01 0.46
CA LEU A 56 -0.72 -5.06 -0.07
C LEU A 56 -1.47 -6.01 -1.02
N ALA A 57 -2.70 -6.41 -0.67
CA ALA A 57 -3.53 -7.23 -1.55
C ALA A 57 -3.84 -6.53 -2.88
N LEU A 58 -4.12 -5.22 -2.85
CA LEU A 58 -4.34 -4.43 -4.06
C LEU A 58 -3.06 -4.33 -4.93
N ILE A 59 -1.91 -4.02 -4.30
CA ILE A 59 -0.62 -3.96 -4.99
C ILE A 59 -0.32 -5.30 -5.67
N MET A 60 -0.54 -6.42 -4.96
CA MET A 60 -0.30 -7.76 -5.50
C MET A 60 -1.15 -8.02 -6.76
N GLY A 61 -2.46 -7.74 -6.69
CA GLY A 61 -3.36 -7.90 -7.83
C GLY A 61 -2.95 -7.04 -9.03
N SER A 62 -2.66 -5.76 -8.79
CA SER A 62 -2.23 -4.84 -9.85
C SER A 62 -0.87 -5.23 -10.46
N SER A 63 0.06 -5.72 -9.64
CA SER A 63 1.39 -6.18 -10.07
C SER A 63 1.31 -7.39 -11.00
N ILE A 64 0.42 -8.34 -10.72
CA ILE A 64 0.21 -9.52 -11.58
C ILE A 64 -0.30 -9.07 -12.95
N ILE A 65 -1.33 -8.22 -12.98
CA ILE A 65 -1.92 -7.72 -14.22
C ILE A 65 -0.89 -6.90 -15.02
N ASN A 66 -0.15 -6.01 -14.35
CA ASN A 66 0.90 -5.21 -14.97
C ASN A 66 2.01 -6.07 -15.55
N THR A 67 2.46 -7.09 -14.83
CA THR A 67 3.50 -8.03 -15.30
C THR A 67 3.00 -8.81 -16.52
N LEU A 68 1.77 -9.33 -16.48
CA LEU A 68 1.19 -10.05 -17.62
C LEU A 68 1.08 -9.15 -18.85
N LYS A 69 0.58 -7.92 -18.70
CA LYS A 69 0.44 -6.97 -19.81
C LYS A 69 1.80 -6.60 -20.42
N HIS A 70 2.79 -6.26 -19.59
CA HIS A 70 4.12 -5.87 -20.07
C HIS A 70 4.92 -7.06 -20.59
N ARG A 71 4.63 -8.29 -20.15
CA ARG A 71 5.23 -9.50 -20.70
C ARG A 71 4.90 -9.68 -22.18
N HIS A 72 3.66 -9.41 -22.58
CA HIS A 72 3.25 -9.45 -23.99
C HIS A 72 3.95 -8.36 -24.82
N LEU A 73 4.35 -7.24 -24.19
CA LEU A 73 5.09 -6.15 -24.82
C LEU A 73 6.61 -6.37 -24.84
N GLY A 74 7.12 -7.47 -24.30
CA GLY A 74 8.56 -7.76 -24.23
C GLY A 74 9.35 -6.92 -23.21
N ASN A 75 8.67 -6.16 -22.34
CA ASN A 75 9.29 -5.21 -21.41
C ASN A 75 9.63 -5.81 -20.02
N VAL A 76 9.50 -7.13 -19.85
CA VAL A 76 9.70 -7.80 -18.55
C VAL A 76 11.08 -8.44 -18.48
N ASP A 77 11.94 -7.90 -17.61
CA ASP A 77 13.22 -8.51 -17.25
C ASP A 77 13.06 -9.45 -16.06
N PHE A 78 13.05 -10.75 -16.33
CA PHE A 78 12.94 -11.78 -15.31
C PHE A 78 14.19 -11.91 -14.42
N ARG A 79 15.38 -11.50 -14.89
CA ARG A 79 16.61 -11.51 -14.07
C ARG A 79 16.53 -10.43 -13.01
N LEU A 80 16.13 -9.21 -13.39
CA LEU A 80 15.89 -8.13 -12.43
C LEU A 80 14.77 -8.50 -11.46
N GLY A 81 13.69 -9.12 -11.96
CA GLY A 81 12.60 -9.64 -11.13
C GLY A 81 13.08 -10.63 -10.07
N MET A 82 13.92 -11.61 -10.43
CA MET A 82 14.49 -12.55 -9.47
C MET A 82 15.40 -11.88 -8.44
N LEU A 83 16.22 -10.90 -8.86
CA LEU A 83 17.06 -10.14 -7.93
C LEU A 83 16.23 -9.39 -6.89
N LEU A 84 15.14 -8.77 -7.32
CA LEU A 84 14.19 -8.10 -6.42
C LEU A 84 13.53 -9.10 -5.47
N LEU A 85 13.11 -10.28 -5.95
CA LEU A 85 12.51 -11.30 -5.09
C LEU A 85 13.46 -11.76 -3.98
N ILE A 86 14.74 -11.97 -4.29
CA ILE A 86 15.75 -12.39 -3.31
C ILE A 86 15.92 -11.33 -2.21
N GLY A 87 15.83 -10.04 -2.53
CA GLY A 87 15.85 -8.97 -1.53
C GLY A 87 14.53 -8.81 -0.76
N THR A 88 13.40 -8.98 -1.44
CA THR A 88 12.07 -8.68 -0.88
C THR A 88 11.61 -9.77 0.09
N ILE A 89 11.85 -11.05 -0.21
CA ILE A 89 11.45 -12.18 0.63
C ILE A 89 11.98 -12.05 2.08
N PRO A 90 13.30 -11.94 2.32
CA PRO A 90 13.83 -11.77 3.68
C PRO A 90 13.37 -10.44 4.30
N GLY A 91 13.20 -9.39 3.50
CA GLY A 91 12.65 -8.11 3.98
C GLY A 91 11.24 -8.25 4.56
N VAL A 92 10.37 -9.05 3.93
CA VAL A 92 9.00 -9.30 4.43
C VAL A 92 9.04 -10.09 5.73
N PHE A 93 9.89 -11.12 5.84
CA PHE A 93 10.03 -11.87 7.09
C PHE A 93 10.55 -11.00 8.25
N LEU A 94 11.53 -10.13 7.98
CA LEU A 94 12.02 -9.17 8.98
C LEU A 94 10.95 -8.16 9.38
N ALA A 95 10.14 -7.69 8.42
CA ALA A 95 9.04 -6.78 8.67
C ALA A 95 7.94 -7.43 9.53
N GLU A 96 7.59 -8.69 9.24
CA GLU A 96 6.66 -9.49 10.05
C GLU A 96 7.19 -9.62 11.48
N GLN A 97 8.44 -10.08 11.65
CA GLN A 97 9.03 -10.26 12.97
C GLN A 97 9.06 -8.96 13.78
N THR A 98 9.36 -7.85 13.12
CA THR A 98 9.32 -6.52 13.73
C THR A 98 7.89 -6.14 14.13
N ASN A 99 6.91 -6.36 13.25
CA ASN A 99 5.49 -6.09 13.56
C ASN A 99 5.01 -6.93 14.74
N SER A 100 5.33 -8.22 14.79
CA SER A 100 4.95 -9.10 15.91
C SER A 100 5.58 -8.63 17.23
N ALA A 101 6.86 -8.22 17.22
CA ALA A 101 7.51 -7.66 18.41
C ALA A 101 6.85 -6.35 18.89
N LEU A 102 6.41 -5.51 17.96
CA LEU A 102 5.65 -4.30 18.29
C LEU A 102 4.23 -4.65 18.80
N GLU A 103 3.66 -5.77 18.34
CA GLU A 103 2.31 -6.21 18.69
C GLU A 103 2.28 -6.69 20.13
N GLU A 104 3.31 -7.45 20.54
CA GLU A 104 3.55 -7.82 21.94
C GLU A 104 3.69 -6.59 22.85
N ALA A 105 4.26 -5.50 22.34
CA ALA A 105 4.37 -4.23 23.05
C ALA A 105 3.07 -3.38 23.02
N GLY A 106 2.03 -3.80 22.27
CA GLY A 106 0.75 -3.10 22.16
C GLY A 106 0.78 -1.77 21.40
N ILE A 107 1.87 -1.47 20.69
CA ILE A 107 2.10 -0.17 20.04
C ILE A 107 2.11 -0.20 18.50
N VAL A 108 1.79 -1.34 17.87
CA VAL A 108 1.75 -1.48 16.40
C VAL A 108 0.89 -0.41 15.73
N GLY A 109 -0.35 -0.22 16.18
CA GLY A 109 -1.28 0.73 15.57
C GLY A 109 -0.70 2.15 15.49
N PRO A 110 -0.31 2.75 16.63
CA PRO A 110 0.35 4.06 16.65
C PRO A 110 1.63 4.10 15.81
N VAL A 111 2.49 3.10 15.89
CA VAL A 111 3.76 3.08 15.14
C VAL A 111 3.51 3.07 13.64
N ILE A 112 2.67 2.16 13.13
CA ILE A 112 2.30 2.11 11.71
C ILE A 112 1.75 3.47 11.29
N ARG A 113 0.84 4.05 12.08
CA ARG A 113 0.24 5.36 11.76
C ARG A 113 1.29 6.48 11.65
N TYR A 114 2.22 6.60 12.59
CA TYR A 114 3.23 7.65 12.56
C TYR A 114 4.26 7.44 11.45
N VAL A 115 4.72 6.20 11.24
CA VAL A 115 5.60 5.85 10.12
C VAL A 115 4.93 6.18 8.79
N TYR A 116 3.62 5.92 8.68
CA TYR A 116 2.85 6.21 7.48
C TYR A 116 2.69 7.71 7.22
N ILE A 117 2.42 8.50 8.26
CA ILE A 117 2.35 9.97 8.16
C ILE A 117 3.71 10.53 7.73
N LEU A 118 4.79 10.04 8.33
CA LEU A 118 6.15 10.45 7.96
C LEU A 118 6.44 10.11 6.49
N PHE A 119 6.14 8.89 6.07
CA PHE A 119 6.32 8.44 4.69
C PHE A 119 5.55 9.33 3.70
N LEU A 120 4.26 9.55 3.92
CA LEU A 120 3.45 10.41 3.06
C LEU A 120 3.92 11.88 3.11
N GLY A 121 4.36 12.36 4.26
CA GLY A 121 4.91 13.71 4.42
C GLY A 121 6.18 13.90 3.58
N VAL A 122 7.09 12.93 3.61
CA VAL A 122 8.33 12.95 2.81
C VAL A 122 8.02 12.86 1.32
N VAL A 123 7.16 11.93 0.90
CA VAL A 123 6.78 11.78 -0.52
C VAL A 123 6.07 13.02 -1.03
N GLY A 124 5.10 13.54 -0.27
CA GLY A 124 4.38 14.76 -0.64
C GLY A 124 5.30 15.97 -0.70
N GLY A 125 6.21 16.13 0.27
CA GLY A 125 7.21 17.18 0.27
C GLY A 125 8.18 17.08 -0.92
N PHE A 126 8.63 15.86 -1.24
CA PHE A 126 9.49 15.61 -2.40
C PHE A 126 8.80 16.00 -3.72
N ILE A 127 7.53 15.64 -3.90
CA ILE A 127 6.75 16.00 -5.10
C ILE A 127 6.59 17.53 -5.22
N ILE A 128 6.30 18.22 -4.11
CA ILE A 128 6.18 19.69 -4.12
C ILE A 128 7.52 20.34 -4.48
N PHE A 129 8.62 19.84 -3.90
CA PHE A 129 9.95 20.34 -4.21
C PHE A 129 10.33 20.14 -5.67
N ASP A 130 10.04 18.96 -6.23
CA ASP A 130 10.28 18.64 -7.64
C ASP A 130 9.42 19.52 -8.57
N TYR A 131 8.19 19.81 -8.18
CA TYR A 131 7.30 20.71 -8.94
C TYR A 131 7.74 22.18 -8.93
N LEU A 132 8.35 22.65 -7.83
CA LEU A 132 8.78 24.05 -7.68
C LEU A 132 10.16 24.34 -8.29
N ARG A 133 10.90 23.30 -8.71
CA ARG A 133 12.22 23.43 -9.34
C ARG A 133 12.11 23.51 -10.86
#